data_AF-A0A7X0Y592-F1
#
_entry.id   AF-A0A7X0Y592-F1
#
_cell.length_a   1.000
_cell.length_b   1.000
_cell.length_c   1.000
_cell.angle_alpha   90.00
_cell.angle_beta   90.00
_cell.angle_gamma   90.00
#
_symmetry.space_group_name_H-M   'P 1'
#
loop_
_entity.id
_entity.type
_entity.pdbx_description
1 polymer ?
#
loop_
_entity_poly.entity_id
_entity_poly.type
_entity_poly.pdbx_seq_one_letter_code
_entity_poly.pdbx_strand_id
1 'polypeptide(L)'
;MNFKEQLQKDREEAFEVWYQRYKAREDLKKEFRISAAQGYTGYSIDCLEGYDSDVKRRKCSDEFLEHLKKDFPDLDIRRETGTTGTFVNIPFNKIHFFWGESE
;
A
#
# COMPACT_ATOMS: atom_id res chain seq x y z
N MET A 1 -26.25 13.24 -14.34
CA MET A 1 -25.31 12.84 -13.28
C MET A 1 -25.98 13.11 -11.94
N ASN A 2 -26.21 12.08 -11.13
CA ASN A 2 -26.89 12.18 -9.84
C ASN A 2 -25.87 12.54 -8.73
N PHE A 3 -26.31 13.17 -7.65
CA PHE A 3 -25.49 13.58 -6.50
C PHE A 3 -24.59 12.46 -5.96
N LYS A 4 -25.09 11.21 -5.95
CA LYS A 4 -24.32 10.03 -5.55
C LYS A 4 -23.11 9.77 -6.46
N GLU A 5 -23.27 9.96 -7.76
CA GLU A 5 -22.20 9.77 -8.75
C GLU A 5 -21.16 10.89 -8.65
N GLN A 6 -21.60 12.12 -8.36
CA GLN A 6 -20.70 13.25 -8.14
C GLN A 6 -19.85 13.04 -6.88
N LEU A 7 -20.47 12.66 -5.76
CA LEU A 7 -19.77 12.35 -4.52
C LEU A 7 -18.74 11.22 -4.68
N GLN A 8 -19.06 10.22 -5.51
CA GLN A 8 -18.13 9.14 -5.79
C GLN A 8 -16.90 9.64 -6.56
N LYS A 9 -17.10 10.42 -7.62
CA LYS A 9 -15.99 11.00 -8.40
C LYS A 9 -15.10 11.91 -7.56
N ASP A 10 -15.69 12.79 -6.74
CA ASP A 10 -14.94 13.70 -5.89
C ASP A 10 -14.06 12.90 -4.89
N ARG A 11 -14.55 11.74 -4.44
CA ARG A 11 -13.81 10.84 -3.54
C ARG A 11 -12.66 10.13 -4.24
N GLU A 12 -12.88 9.64 -5.46
CA GLU A 12 -11.85 9.00 -6.31
C GLU A 12 -10.75 10.02 -6.65
N GLU A 13 -11.12 11.25 -7.02
CA GLU A 13 -10.16 12.33 -7.30
C GLU A 13 -9.34 12.70 -6.06
N ALA A 14 -9.98 12.80 -4.89
CA ALA A 14 -9.28 13.05 -3.63
C ALA A 14 -8.36 11.89 -3.21
N PHE A 15 -8.68 10.65 -3.59
CA PHE A 15 -7.79 9.51 -3.38
C PHE A 15 -6.58 9.58 -4.31
N GLU A 16 -6.80 9.80 -5.60
CA GLU A 16 -5.76 9.88 -6.61
C GLU A 16 -4.73 10.97 -6.27
N VAL A 17 -5.19 12.18 -5.93
CA VAL A 17 -4.31 13.29 -5.52
C VAL A 17 -3.47 12.92 -4.30
N TRP A 18 -4.07 12.24 -3.32
CA TRP A 18 -3.33 11.76 -2.16
C TRP A 18 -2.30 10.70 -2.54
N TYR A 19 -2.67 9.75 -3.39
CA TYR A 19 -1.81 8.65 -3.81
C TYR A 19 -0.58 9.16 -4.56
N GLN A 20 -0.75 10.11 -5.48
CA GLN A 20 0.36 10.73 -6.19
C GLN A 20 1.34 11.45 -5.23
N ARG A 21 0.81 12.15 -4.22
CA ARG A 21 1.65 12.78 -3.18
C ARG A 21 2.39 11.76 -2.33
N TYR A 22 1.71 10.68 -1.96
CA TYR A 22 2.31 9.57 -1.22
C TYR A 22 3.47 8.96 -2.02
N LYS A 23 3.22 8.61 -3.28
CA LYS A 23 4.22 8.02 -4.19
C LYS A 23 5.45 8.91 -4.37
N ALA A 24 5.23 10.22 -4.54
CA ALA A 24 6.32 11.19 -4.66
C ALA A 24 7.16 11.31 -3.38
N ARG A 25 6.54 11.13 -2.21
CA ARG A 25 7.21 11.24 -0.91
C ARG A 25 8.03 10.00 -0.55
N GLU A 26 7.45 8.82 -0.71
CA GLU A 26 8.07 7.56 -0.24
C GLU A 26 9.14 7.04 -1.19
N ASP A 27 9.16 7.47 -2.45
CA ASP A 27 10.10 7.01 -3.49
C ASP A 27 10.31 5.49 -3.48
N LEU A 28 9.22 4.74 -3.58
CA LEU A 28 9.22 3.27 -3.45
C LEU A 28 10.21 2.59 -4.40
N LYS A 29 10.46 3.17 -5.59
CA LYS A 29 11.46 2.63 -6.53
C LYS A 29 12.87 2.65 -5.96
N LYS A 30 13.22 3.70 -5.22
CA LYS A 30 14.51 3.79 -4.54
C LYS A 30 14.61 2.75 -3.43
N GLU A 31 13.56 2.61 -2.61
CA GLU A 31 13.52 1.62 -1.54
C GLU A 31 13.61 0.18 -2.06
N PHE A 32 12.94 -0.13 -3.17
CA PHE A 32 13.04 -1.44 -3.82
C PHE A 32 14.46 -1.71 -4.31
N ARG A 33 15.13 -0.72 -4.94
CA ARG A 33 16.53 -0.86 -5.39
C ARG A 33 17.48 -1.10 -4.23
N ILE A 34 17.32 -0.36 -3.13
CA ILE A 34 18.13 -0.53 -1.93
C ILE A 34 17.93 -1.94 -1.36
N SER A 35 16.68 -2.37 -1.24
CA SER A 35 16.34 -3.68 -0.68
C SER A 35 16.86 -4.84 -1.54
N ALA A 36 16.71 -4.74 -2.87
CA ALA A 36 17.25 -5.71 -3.81
C ALA A 36 18.79 -5.76 -3.77
N ALA A 37 19.45 -4.60 -3.68
CA ALA A 37 20.91 -4.53 -3.56
C ALA A 37 21.45 -5.15 -2.26
N GLN A 38 20.62 -5.19 -1.21
CA GLN A 38 20.92 -5.86 0.06
C GLN A 38 20.64 -7.37 0.02
N GLY A 39 20.13 -7.89 -1.09
CA GLY A 39 19.85 -9.32 -1.27
C GLY A 39 18.51 -9.78 -0.68
N TYR A 40 17.60 -8.86 -0.35
CA TYR A 40 16.24 -9.25 0.03
C TYR A 40 15.48 -9.84 -1.17
N THR A 41 14.35 -10.48 -0.90
CA THR A 41 13.42 -11.03 -1.92
C THR A 41 12.16 -10.19 -2.10
N GLY A 42 11.95 -9.23 -1.20
CA GLY A 42 10.78 -8.37 -1.20
C GLY A 42 10.89 -7.15 -0.28
N TYR A 43 9.92 -6.26 -0.40
CA TYR A 43 9.73 -5.08 0.45
C TYR A 43 8.33 -5.12 1.06
N SER A 44 8.13 -4.56 2.25
CA SER A 44 6.81 -4.50 2.87
C SER A 44 6.48 -3.10 3.37
N ILE A 45 5.26 -2.64 3.10
CA ILE A 45 4.68 -1.44 3.68
C ILE A 45 3.76 -1.87 4.83
N ASP A 46 3.96 -1.31 6.02
CA ASP A 46 2.99 -1.43 7.11
C ASP A 46 1.86 -0.40 6.93
N CYS A 47 0.63 -0.89 6.79
CA CYS A 47 -0.55 -0.07 6.58
C CYS A 47 -1.08 0.56 7.88
N LEU A 48 -0.69 0.01 9.04
CA LEU A 48 -1.07 0.51 10.36
C LEU A 48 -0.02 1.45 10.96
N GLU A 49 1.15 1.57 10.33
CA GLU A 49 2.22 2.47 10.73
C GLU A 49 1.87 3.95 10.51
N GLY A 50 2.27 4.79 11.48
CA GLY A 50 2.06 6.23 11.49
C GLY A 50 1.12 6.70 12.61
N TYR A 51 1.00 8.01 12.80
CA TYR A 51 0.03 8.60 13.75
C TYR A 51 -1.25 9.08 13.06
N ASP A 52 -1.19 9.33 11.75
CA ASP A 52 -2.30 9.86 10.97
C ASP A 52 -3.31 8.76 10.60
N SER A 53 -4.51 8.85 11.15
CA SER A 53 -5.60 7.92 10.90
C SER A 53 -6.09 7.92 9.46
N ASP A 54 -6.03 9.04 8.74
CA ASP A 54 -6.47 9.10 7.33
C ASP A 54 -5.46 8.40 6.42
N VAL A 55 -4.16 8.61 6.67
CA VAL A 55 -3.09 7.89 5.95
C VAL A 55 -3.22 6.38 6.16
N LYS A 56 -3.44 5.92 7.41
CA LYS A 56 -3.66 4.49 7.69
C LYS A 56 -4.87 3.95 6.95
N ARG A 57 -6.00 4.67 7.03
CA ARG A 57 -7.25 4.28 6.37
C ARG A 57 -7.06 4.12 4.87
N ARG A 58 -6.33 5.04 4.22
CA ARG A 58 -6.03 4.98 2.79
C ARG A 58 -5.03 3.86 2.46
N LYS A 59 -3.95 3.68 3.22
CA LYS A 59 -3.02 2.55 3.03
C LYS A 59 -3.71 1.18 3.18
N CYS A 60 -4.69 1.09 4.06
CA CYS A 60 -5.47 -0.13 4.29
C CYS A 60 -6.56 -0.36 3.21
N SER A 61 -6.86 0.59 2.33
CA SER A 61 -7.95 0.46 1.35
C SER A 61 -7.54 -0.43 0.17
N ASP A 62 -8.50 -1.14 -0.43
CA ASP A 62 -8.26 -1.93 -1.64
C ASP A 62 -7.81 -1.05 -2.81
N GLU A 63 -8.35 0.17 -2.88
CA GLU A 63 -7.98 1.18 -3.86
C GLU A 63 -6.46 1.46 -3.85
N PHE A 64 -5.83 1.52 -2.68
CA PHE A 64 -4.38 1.69 -2.59
C PHE A 64 -3.60 0.48 -3.15
N LEU A 65 -4.04 -0.73 -2.83
CA LEU A 65 -3.42 -1.94 -3.37
C LEU A 65 -3.55 -2.01 -4.90
N GLU A 66 -4.70 -1.63 -5.44
CA GLU A 66 -4.93 -1.59 -6.89
C GLU A 66 -4.01 -0.58 -7.58
N HIS A 67 -3.83 0.61 -7.02
CA HIS A 67 -2.92 1.61 -7.59
C HIS A 67 -1.45 1.15 -7.54
N LEU A 68 -1.04 0.49 -6.46
CA LEU A 68 0.30 -0.11 -6.38
C LEU A 68 0.50 -1.19 -7.46
N LYS A 69 -0.48 -2.06 -7.67
CA LYS A 69 -0.44 -3.09 -8.72
C LYS A 69 -0.39 -2.50 -10.13
N LYS A 70 -1.08 -1.39 -10.37
CA LYS A 70 -1.01 -0.66 -11.64
C LYS A 70 0.36 -0.03 -11.87
N ASP A 71 0.97 0.52 -10.82
CA ASP A 71 2.26 1.20 -10.90
C ASP A 71 3.46 0.28 -10.99
N PHE A 72 3.34 -0.94 -10.43
CA PHE A 72 4.40 -1.93 -10.39
C PHE A 72 3.88 -3.28 -10.90
N PRO A 73 3.49 -3.37 -12.19
CA PRO A 73 2.87 -4.57 -12.74
C PRO A 73 3.81 -5.78 -12.78
N ASP A 74 5.12 -5.56 -12.74
CA ASP A 74 6.15 -6.61 -12.78
C ASP A 74 6.43 -7.22 -11.39
N LEU A 75 5.82 -6.70 -10.33
CA LEU A 75 5.98 -7.20 -8.97
C LEU A 75 4.77 -8.01 -8.55
N ASP A 76 5.01 -9.08 -7.80
CA ASP A 76 3.94 -9.77 -7.09
C ASP A 76 3.62 -8.97 -5.82
N ILE A 77 2.39 -8.43 -5.76
CA ILE A 77 1.95 -7.56 -4.66
C ILE A 77 0.78 -8.20 -3.92
N ARG A 78 1.01 -8.52 -2.64
CA ARG A 78 0.04 -9.22 -1.79
C ARG A 78 -0.21 -8.45 -0.50
N ARG A 79 -1.46 -8.44 -0.05
CA ARG A 79 -1.81 -7.93 1.28
C ARG A 79 -1.84 -9.10 2.26
N GLU A 80 -1.22 -8.91 3.41
CA GLU A 80 -1.29 -9.81 4.56
C GLU A 80 -1.96 -9.09 5.72
N THR A 81 -3.00 -9.69 6.28
CA THR A 81 -3.69 -9.16 7.46
C THR A 81 -3.80 -10.24 8.51
N GLY A 82 -3.61 -9.89 9.77
CA GLY A 82 -3.78 -10.84 10.86
C GLY A 82 -3.62 -10.19 12.22
N THR A 83 -3.47 -11.03 13.23
CA THR A 83 -3.15 -10.63 14.60
C THR A 83 -1.95 -11.43 15.06
N THR A 84 -0.99 -10.76 15.70
CA THR A 84 0.17 -11.39 16.32
C THR A 84 0.15 -11.21 17.83
N GLY A 85 0.90 -12.05 18.54
CA GLY A 85 1.09 -11.99 19.99
C GLY A 85 0.38 -13.12 20.76
N THR A 86 1.06 -13.62 21.79
CA THR A 86 0.59 -14.76 22.60
C THR A 86 -0.36 -14.33 23.72
N PHE A 87 -0.21 -13.09 24.21
CA PHE A 87 -0.98 -12.56 25.35
C PHE A 87 -1.79 -11.29 25.01
N VAL A 88 -1.39 -10.56 23.97
CA VAL A 88 -2.09 -9.39 23.46
C VAL A 88 -2.20 -9.54 21.96
N ASN A 89 -3.42 -9.52 21.43
CA ASN A 89 -3.67 -9.57 19.99
C ASN A 89 -3.37 -8.20 19.38
N ILE A 90 -2.23 -8.10 18.69
CA ILE A 90 -1.82 -6.89 17.98
C ILE A 90 -2.17 -7.10 16.50
N PRO A 91 -3.12 -6.34 15.93
CA PRO A 91 -3.43 -6.45 14.52
C PRO A 91 -2.25 -5.97 13.67
N PHE A 92 -2.07 -6.61 12.52
CA PHE A 92 -1.17 -6.14 11.47
C PHE A 92 -1.90 -6.13 10.13
N ASN A 93 -1.51 -5.19 9.27
CA ASN A 93 -1.93 -5.11 7.88
C ASN A 93 -0.72 -4.63 7.09
N LYS A 94 -0.20 -5.48 6.22
CA LYS A 94 1.01 -5.22 5.44
C LYS A 94 0.76 -5.47 3.97
N ILE A 95 1.40 -4.69 3.12
CA ILE A 95 1.46 -4.92 1.68
C ILE A 95 2.89 -5.33 1.35
N HIS A 96 3.04 -6.52 0.78
CA HIS A 96 4.30 -7.10 0.36
C HIS A 96 4.49 -6.95 -1.13
N PHE A 97 5.71 -6.64 -1.54
CA PHE A 97 6.17 -6.56 -2.92
C PHE A 97 7.28 -7.58 -3.09
N PHE A 98 7.17 -8.47 -4.07
CA PHE A 98 8.19 -9.49 -4.35
C PHE A 98 8.75 -9.29 -5.76
N TRP A 99 10.08 -9.40 -5.91
CA TRP A 99 10.79 -9.23 -7.18
C TRP A 99 11.40 -10.53 -7.75
N GLY A 100 11.00 -11.69 -7.21
CA GLY A 100 11.35 -13.02 -7.69
C GLY A 100 10.15 -13.74 -8.31
N GLU A 101 10.42 -14.73 -9.17
CA GLU A 101 9.38 -15.50 -9.85
C GLU A 101 8.43 -16.18 -8.85
N SER A 102 7.12 -16.04 -9.10
CA SER A 102 6.13 -16.90 -8.48
C SER A 102 6.35 -18.31 -9.04
N GLU A 103 6.95 -19.20 -8.25
CA GLU A 103 6.99 -20.64 -8.55
C GLU A 103 5.57 -21.23 -8.67
#